data_AF-K0RI02-F1
#
_entry.id   AF-K0RI02-F1
#
_cell.length_a   1.000
_cell.length_b   1.000
_cell.length_c   1.000
_cell.angle_alpha   90.00
_cell.angle_beta   90.00
_cell.angle_gamma   90.00
#
_symmetry.space_group_name_H-M   'P 1'
#
loop_
_entity.id
_entity.type
_entity.pdbx_description
1 polymer ?
#
loop_
_entity_poly.entity_id
_entity_poly.type
_entity_poly.pdbx_seq_one_letter_code
_entity_poly.pdbx_strand_id
1 'polypeptide(L)'
;MSDKADAADLAESSARSLHKRLMASGHERPEGDRCPICFDLIELPMNNYSKFNACCMKKVCNGCALAARQRGLFGSCPFCRTPFSTDDTSLLAMIKKRVSKGDAVAIGNLAEQHYQGSLGVAKDVPRAIELWTEAAELGSLDAHYQLGDSYYTGDGVEEDKPRGIHHWQQAAMKGHVLSRHSLGCVEFVNGNYVLALQHFMISAKMGFEMSLNYIKEMFKKGHATKAQYAEALLGYRDAIEEMKSPKREEAKRLGPRPV
;
A
#
# COMPACT_ATOMS: atom_id res chain seq x y z
N MET A 1 12.97 -30.02 32.11
CA MET A 1 12.16 -28.84 32.49
C MET A 1 12.88 -27.51 32.23
N SER A 2 14.22 -27.49 32.04
CA SER A 2 14.98 -26.29 31.68
C SER A 2 14.73 -25.82 30.24
N ASP A 3 14.76 -26.74 29.26
CA ASP A 3 14.76 -26.38 27.82
C ASP A 3 13.48 -25.69 27.32
N LYS A 4 12.33 -25.91 27.99
CA LYS A 4 11.06 -25.22 27.64
C LYS A 4 10.99 -23.80 28.19
N ALA A 5 11.65 -23.53 29.32
CA ALA A 5 11.72 -22.18 29.88
C ALA A 5 12.69 -21.31 29.07
N ASP A 6 13.83 -21.87 28.66
CA ASP A 6 14.83 -21.19 27.84
C ASP A 6 14.29 -20.85 26.43
N ALA A 7 13.50 -21.73 25.81
CA ALA A 7 12.86 -21.47 24.52
C ALA A 7 11.75 -20.39 24.59
N ALA A 8 11.00 -20.34 25.70
CA ALA A 8 9.97 -19.32 25.91
C ALA A 8 10.58 -17.92 26.12
N ASP A 9 11.66 -17.84 26.89
CA ASP A 9 12.36 -16.58 27.16
C ASP A 9 13.04 -16.03 25.89
N LEU A 10 13.61 -16.90 25.06
CA LEU A 10 14.15 -16.54 23.73
C LEU A 10 13.07 -16.05 22.76
N ALA A 11 11.89 -16.69 22.75
CA ALA A 11 10.76 -16.26 21.91
C ALA A 11 10.22 -14.89 22.36
N GLU A 12 10.11 -14.66 23.67
CA GLU A 12 9.66 -13.39 24.24
C GLU A 12 10.67 -12.25 24.00
N SER A 13 11.97 -12.56 24.04
CA SER A 13 13.05 -11.63 23.68
C SER A 13 13.02 -11.26 22.20
N SER A 14 12.83 -12.26 21.32
CA SER A 14 12.69 -12.07 19.87
C SER A 14 11.46 -11.21 19.53
N ALA A 15 10.31 -11.49 20.15
CA ALA A 15 9.08 -10.72 19.97
C ALA A 15 9.25 -9.25 20.42
N ARG A 16 9.91 -9.01 21.57
CA ARG A 16 10.23 -7.65 22.02
C ARG A 16 11.19 -6.92 21.08
N SER A 17 12.18 -7.63 20.52
CA SER A 17 13.10 -7.08 19.52
C SER A 17 12.38 -6.70 18.22
N LEU A 18 11.51 -7.58 17.72
CA LEU A 18 10.69 -7.34 16.54
C LEU A 18 9.76 -6.15 16.74
N HIS A 19 9.07 -6.08 17.89
CA HIS A 19 8.18 -4.97 18.22
C HIS A 19 8.92 -3.62 18.21
N LYS A 20 10.09 -3.53 18.87
CA LYS A 20 10.91 -2.32 18.85
C LYS A 20 11.31 -1.92 17.44
N ARG A 21 11.75 -2.88 16.62
CA ARG A 21 12.10 -2.63 15.21
C ARG A 21 10.88 -2.17 14.40
N LEU A 22 9.72 -2.77 14.61
CA LEU A 22 8.47 -2.43 13.93
C LEU A 22 8.04 -0.99 14.21
N MET A 23 8.14 -0.54 15.47
CA MET A 23 7.82 0.85 15.84
C MET A 23 8.89 1.86 15.39
N ALA A 24 10.15 1.45 15.28
CA ALA A 24 11.25 2.31 14.84
C ALA A 24 11.39 2.44 13.31
N SER A 25 10.70 1.60 12.52
CA SER A 25 10.87 1.52 11.05
C SER A 25 9.59 1.94 10.31
N GLY A 26 9.71 2.25 9.02
CA GLY A 26 8.57 2.48 8.13
C GLY A 26 7.78 3.76 8.41
N HIS A 27 8.50 4.83 8.74
CA HIS A 27 7.96 6.18 8.95
C HIS A 27 7.90 7.01 7.66
N GLU A 28 8.52 6.53 6.59
CA GLU A 28 8.54 7.17 5.27
C GLU A 28 7.91 6.25 4.23
N ARG A 29 7.24 6.84 3.24
CA ARG A 29 6.63 6.11 2.14
C ARG A 29 7.68 5.62 1.13
N PRO A 30 7.50 4.43 0.54
CA PRO A 30 8.45 3.84 -0.40
C PRO A 30 8.55 4.64 -1.71
N GLU A 31 9.64 4.47 -2.46
CA GLU A 31 9.84 5.14 -3.75
C GLU A 31 8.72 4.85 -4.76
N GLY A 32 8.13 3.65 -4.70
CA GLY A 32 7.00 3.25 -5.55
C GLY A 32 5.75 4.14 -5.43
N ASP A 33 5.65 4.90 -4.34
CA ASP A 33 4.55 5.82 -4.07
C ASP A 33 4.76 7.21 -4.70
N ARG A 34 5.95 7.47 -5.24
CA ARG A 34 6.28 8.71 -5.94
C ARG A 34 5.89 8.62 -7.40
N CYS A 35 5.38 9.72 -7.95
CA CYS A 35 5.17 9.80 -9.39
C CYS A 35 6.53 9.82 -10.11
N PRO A 36 6.77 8.97 -11.12
CA PRO A 36 8.09 8.89 -11.77
C PRO A 36 8.41 10.09 -12.69
N ILE A 37 7.52 11.07 -12.78
CA ILE A 37 7.68 12.27 -13.62
C ILE A 37 8.02 13.49 -12.77
N CYS A 38 7.30 13.71 -11.66
CA CYS A 38 7.56 14.83 -10.77
C CYS A 38 8.33 14.45 -9.49
N PHE A 39 8.52 13.16 -9.23
CA PHE A 39 9.20 12.62 -8.05
C PHE A 39 8.53 12.92 -6.70
N ASP A 40 7.39 13.60 -6.70
CA ASP A 40 6.58 13.85 -5.51
C ASP A 40 5.71 12.63 -5.16
N LEU A 41 5.49 12.39 -3.86
CA LEU A 41 4.57 11.39 -3.35
C LEU A 41 3.16 11.61 -3.87
N ILE A 42 2.43 10.55 -4.20
CA ILE A 42 1.04 10.61 -4.69
C ILE A 42 0.10 10.53 -3.48
N GLU A 43 -0.87 11.44 -3.39
CA GLU A 43 -1.92 11.46 -2.35
C GLU A 43 -2.61 10.09 -2.18
N LEU A 44 -2.99 9.74 -0.95
CA LEU A 44 -3.69 8.50 -0.63
C LEU A 44 -5.22 8.71 -0.65
N PRO A 45 -6.00 7.72 -1.12
CA PRO A 45 -5.56 6.48 -1.76
C PRO A 45 -5.06 6.74 -3.20
N MET A 46 -3.90 6.19 -3.55
CA MET A 46 -3.18 6.55 -4.79
C MET A 46 -3.98 6.33 -6.07
N ASN A 47 -4.89 5.36 -6.10
CA ASN A 47 -5.71 5.07 -7.28
C ASN A 47 -6.68 6.22 -7.62
N ASN A 48 -7.03 7.09 -6.66
CA ASN A 48 -7.86 8.27 -6.92
C ASN A 48 -7.07 9.41 -7.55
N TYR A 49 -5.76 9.46 -7.31
CA TYR A 49 -4.89 10.59 -7.68
C TYR A 49 -3.85 10.22 -8.74
N SER A 50 -3.91 9.00 -9.27
CA SER A 50 -2.97 8.51 -10.28
C SER A 50 -3.59 7.46 -11.20
N LYS A 51 -2.94 7.25 -12.35
CA LYS A 51 -3.23 6.14 -13.25
C LYS A 51 -2.06 5.15 -13.24
N PHE A 52 -2.35 3.87 -12.99
CA PHE A 52 -1.39 2.79 -13.19
C PHE A 52 -1.26 2.47 -14.69
N ASN A 53 -0.04 2.26 -15.17
CA ASN A 53 0.25 2.04 -16.59
C ASN A 53 0.85 0.66 -16.83
N ALA A 54 0.10 -0.22 -17.49
CA ALA A 54 0.51 -1.59 -17.79
C ALA A 54 1.82 -1.69 -18.62
N CYS A 55 2.15 -0.68 -19.45
CA CYS A 55 3.39 -0.69 -20.24
C CYS A 55 4.67 -0.74 -19.40
N CYS A 56 4.62 -0.18 -18.18
CA CYS A 56 5.81 0.12 -17.39
C CYS A 56 5.66 -0.13 -15.89
N MET A 57 4.49 -0.60 -15.45
CA MET A 57 4.16 -0.84 -14.04
C MET A 57 4.31 0.41 -13.15
N LYS A 58 4.18 1.62 -13.74
CA LYS A 58 4.29 2.88 -12.99
C LYS A 58 2.95 3.57 -12.82
N LYS A 59 2.75 4.13 -11.62
CA LYS A 59 1.66 5.07 -11.32
C LYS A 59 2.08 6.49 -11.68
N VAL A 60 1.34 7.13 -12.57
CA VAL A 60 1.55 8.54 -12.93
C VAL A 60 0.44 9.38 -12.29
N CYS A 61 0.82 10.38 -11.49
CA CYS A 61 -0.18 11.26 -10.86
C CYS A 61 -1.02 12.00 -11.90
N ASN A 62 -2.27 12.30 -11.55
CA ASN A 62 -3.23 12.95 -12.44
C ASN A 62 -2.73 14.29 -12.98
N GLY A 63 -1.95 15.04 -12.17
CA GLY A 63 -1.33 16.29 -12.62
C GLY A 63 -0.27 16.11 -13.71
N CYS A 64 0.59 15.10 -13.60
CA CYS A 64 1.57 14.79 -14.65
C CYS A 64 0.89 14.22 -15.90
N ALA A 65 -0.16 13.42 -15.74
CA ALA A 65 -0.96 12.93 -16.86
C ALA A 65 -1.67 14.08 -17.59
N LEU A 66 -2.24 15.06 -16.86
CA LEU A 66 -2.85 16.26 -17.42
C LEU A 66 -1.83 17.10 -18.20
N ALA A 67 -0.68 17.38 -17.59
CA ALA A 67 0.37 18.17 -18.22
C ALA A 67 0.94 17.51 -19.49
N ALA A 68 1.01 16.18 -19.54
CA ALA A 68 1.40 15.45 -20.75
C ALA A 68 0.36 15.65 -21.86
N ARG A 69 -0.94 15.52 -21.57
CA ARG A 69 -2.01 15.76 -22.55
C ARG A 69 -2.02 17.18 -23.09
N GLN A 70 -1.82 18.19 -22.23
CA GLN A 70 -1.72 19.59 -22.65
C GLN A 70 -0.55 19.84 -23.61
N ARG A 71 0.47 18.97 -23.63
CA ARG A 71 1.61 19.01 -24.55
C ARG A 71 1.43 18.13 -25.79
N GLY A 72 0.22 17.66 -26.06
CA GLY A 72 -0.07 16.85 -27.25
C GLY A 72 0.16 15.36 -27.09
N LEU A 73 0.53 14.86 -25.90
CA LEU A 73 0.69 13.42 -25.66
C LEU A 73 -0.67 12.77 -25.38
N PHE A 74 -1.45 12.61 -26.44
CA PHE A 74 -2.75 11.92 -26.42
C PHE A 74 -2.55 10.43 -26.71
N GLY A 75 -3.34 9.57 -26.05
CA GLY A 75 -3.37 8.14 -26.33
C GLY A 75 -2.09 7.36 -26.01
N SER A 76 -1.12 7.95 -25.29
CA SER A 76 0.14 7.30 -24.94
C SER A 76 0.50 7.51 -23.47
N CYS A 77 1.25 6.57 -22.91
CA CYS A 77 1.72 6.66 -21.54
C CYS A 77 2.59 7.91 -21.32
N PRO A 78 2.28 8.77 -20.33
CA PRO A 78 3.06 9.96 -20.02
C PRO A 78 4.52 9.69 -19.63
N PHE A 79 4.81 8.46 -19.20
CA PHE A 79 6.14 8.04 -18.76
C PHE A 79 6.89 7.27 -19.86
N CYS A 80 6.37 6.09 -20.26
CA CYS A 80 7.06 5.16 -21.15
C CYS A 80 6.85 5.48 -22.65
N ARG A 81 5.96 6.42 -23.00
CA ARG A 81 5.52 6.76 -24.37
C ARG A 81 4.85 5.64 -25.16
N THR A 82 4.72 4.43 -24.62
CA THR A 82 3.95 3.34 -25.26
C THR A 82 2.49 3.78 -25.45
N PRO A 83 1.92 3.58 -26.65
CA PRO A 83 0.50 3.81 -26.90
C PRO A 83 -0.37 3.03 -25.91
N PHE A 84 -1.48 3.62 -25.49
CA PHE A 84 -2.45 2.93 -24.67
C PHE A 84 -3.14 1.84 -25.49
N SER A 85 -3.24 0.66 -24.91
CA SER A 85 -4.15 -0.38 -25.42
C SER A 85 -5.54 -0.17 -24.84
N THR A 86 -6.56 -0.42 -25.65
CA THR A 86 -7.95 -0.52 -25.24
C THR A 86 -8.44 -1.96 -25.09
N ASP A 87 -7.66 -2.94 -25.54
CA ASP A 87 -8.01 -4.36 -25.43
C ASP A 87 -7.24 -5.06 -24.30
N ASP A 88 -7.96 -5.94 -23.61
CA ASP A 88 -7.48 -6.71 -22.46
C ASP A 88 -6.31 -7.64 -22.83
N THR A 89 -6.30 -8.19 -24.04
CA THR A 89 -5.26 -9.14 -24.49
C THR A 89 -3.91 -8.47 -24.58
N SER A 90 -3.85 -7.28 -25.18
CA SER A 90 -2.65 -6.45 -25.27
C SER A 90 -2.19 -5.94 -23.90
N LEU A 91 -3.11 -5.57 -22.99
CA LEU A 91 -2.77 -5.19 -21.61
C LEU A 91 -2.14 -6.36 -20.87
N LEU A 92 -2.74 -7.54 -20.94
CA LEU A 92 -2.21 -8.76 -20.34
C LEU A 92 -0.85 -9.15 -20.93
N ALA A 93 -0.67 -9.02 -22.25
CA ALA A 93 0.61 -9.28 -22.91
C ALA A 93 1.72 -8.35 -22.41
N MET A 94 1.42 -7.07 -22.18
CA MET A 94 2.36 -6.11 -21.58
C MET A 94 2.75 -6.50 -20.16
N ILE A 95 1.77 -6.91 -19.34
CA ILE A 95 2.01 -7.39 -17.97
C ILE A 95 2.89 -8.65 -18.00
N LYS A 96 2.53 -9.67 -18.80
CA LYS A 96 3.29 -10.92 -18.93
C LYS A 96 4.73 -10.70 -19.40
N LYS A 97 4.97 -9.72 -20.27
CA LYS A 97 6.32 -9.33 -20.71
C LYS A 97 7.18 -8.75 -19.57
N ARG A 98 6.56 -8.14 -18.56
CA ARG A 98 7.26 -7.63 -17.37
C ARG A 98 7.46 -8.74 -16.34
N VAL A 99 6.46 -9.61 -16.17
CA VAL A 99 6.55 -10.82 -15.35
C VAL A 99 7.72 -11.71 -15.79
N SER A 100 7.90 -11.93 -17.09
CA SER A 100 9.03 -12.73 -17.60
C SER A 100 10.42 -12.12 -17.34
N LYS A 101 10.48 -10.87 -16.88
CA LYS A 101 11.70 -10.18 -16.47
C LYS A 101 11.86 -10.10 -14.94
N GLY A 102 11.00 -10.75 -14.17
CA GLY A 102 11.04 -10.73 -12.71
C GLY A 102 10.61 -9.40 -12.08
N ASP A 103 9.80 -8.60 -12.79
CA ASP A 103 9.26 -7.35 -12.22
C ASP A 103 8.22 -7.66 -11.14
N ALA A 104 8.59 -7.45 -9.87
CA ALA A 104 7.77 -7.77 -8.70
C ALA A 104 6.39 -7.08 -8.72
N VAL A 105 6.32 -5.85 -9.26
CA VAL A 105 5.05 -5.10 -9.37
C VAL A 105 4.18 -5.73 -10.45
N ALA A 106 4.77 -6.19 -11.55
CA ALA A 106 4.04 -6.91 -12.60
C ALA A 106 3.51 -8.26 -12.12
N ILE A 107 4.32 -9.01 -11.36
CA ILE A 107 3.90 -10.30 -10.79
C ILE A 107 2.72 -10.09 -9.85
N GLY A 108 2.81 -9.11 -8.94
CA GLY A 108 1.71 -8.76 -8.04
C GLY A 108 0.48 -8.22 -8.78
N ASN A 109 0.66 -7.50 -9.89
CA ASN A 109 -0.45 -7.05 -10.72
C ASN A 109 -1.13 -8.19 -11.47
N LEU A 110 -0.36 -9.17 -11.97
CA LEU A 110 -0.89 -10.38 -12.60
C LEU A 110 -1.66 -11.23 -11.58
N ALA A 111 -1.15 -11.35 -10.35
CA ALA A 111 -1.85 -11.99 -9.25
C ALA A 111 -3.23 -11.35 -9.03
N GLU A 112 -3.32 -10.02 -8.98
CA GLU A 112 -4.60 -9.31 -8.87
C GLU A 112 -5.54 -9.63 -10.04
N GLN A 113 -5.04 -9.79 -11.27
CA GLN A 113 -5.89 -10.14 -12.42
C GLN A 113 -6.46 -11.56 -12.26
N HIS A 114 -5.66 -12.52 -11.79
CA HIS A 114 -6.13 -13.87 -11.45
C HIS A 114 -7.11 -13.84 -10.28
N TYR A 115 -6.90 -13.00 -9.27
CA TYR A 115 -7.78 -12.89 -8.12
C TYR A 115 -9.18 -12.38 -8.50
N GLN A 116 -9.23 -11.36 -9.36
CA GLN A 116 -10.47 -10.72 -9.79
C GLN A 116 -11.14 -11.45 -10.96
N GLY A 117 -10.40 -12.19 -11.77
CA GLY A 117 -10.87 -12.73 -13.05
C GLY A 117 -11.04 -11.64 -14.11
N SER A 118 -10.03 -10.78 -14.27
CA SER A 118 -10.06 -9.61 -15.16
C SER A 118 -9.01 -9.70 -16.28
N LEU A 119 -9.08 -8.79 -17.25
CA LEU A 119 -8.21 -8.77 -18.45
C LEU A 119 -8.21 -10.08 -19.25
N GLY A 120 -9.36 -10.75 -19.33
CA GLY A 120 -9.52 -12.03 -20.03
C GLY A 120 -8.86 -13.22 -19.32
N VAL A 121 -8.40 -13.06 -18.08
CA VAL A 121 -7.89 -14.15 -17.24
C VAL A 121 -9.04 -14.70 -16.39
N ALA A 122 -9.20 -16.03 -16.35
CA ALA A 122 -10.19 -16.66 -15.47
C ALA A 122 -9.80 -16.46 -14.01
N LYS A 123 -10.80 -16.27 -13.14
CA LYS A 123 -10.57 -16.17 -11.70
C LYS A 123 -9.91 -17.45 -11.18
N ASP A 124 -8.75 -17.31 -10.57
CA ASP A 124 -7.94 -18.38 -9.98
C ASP A 124 -7.22 -17.84 -8.75
N VAL A 125 -7.86 -17.98 -7.59
CA VAL A 125 -7.37 -17.42 -6.34
C VAL A 125 -6.12 -18.16 -5.83
N PRO A 126 -6.03 -19.51 -5.84
CA PRO A 126 -4.78 -20.20 -5.51
C PRO A 126 -3.59 -19.69 -6.33
N ARG A 127 -3.78 -19.50 -7.65
CA ARG A 127 -2.73 -18.94 -8.51
C ARG A 127 -2.37 -17.50 -8.14
N ALA A 128 -3.34 -16.68 -7.74
CA ALA A 128 -3.07 -15.33 -7.27
C ALA A 128 -2.20 -15.32 -5.99
N ILE A 129 -2.47 -16.21 -5.04
CA ILE A 129 -1.70 -16.35 -3.80
C ILE A 129 -0.25 -16.76 -4.10
N GLU A 130 -0.04 -17.71 -5.01
CA GLU A 130 1.31 -18.11 -5.46
C GLU A 130 2.08 -16.92 -6.04
N LEU A 131 1.45 -16.17 -6.95
CA LEU A 131 2.07 -15.01 -7.59
C LEU A 131 2.32 -13.87 -6.60
N TRP A 132 1.41 -13.60 -5.66
CA TRP A 132 1.69 -12.62 -4.60
C TRP A 132 2.84 -13.08 -3.69
N THR A 133 2.97 -14.38 -3.41
CA THR A 133 4.09 -14.93 -2.65
C THR A 133 5.41 -14.66 -3.38
N GLU A 134 5.49 -14.99 -4.67
CA GLU A 134 6.65 -14.69 -5.52
C GLU A 134 6.96 -13.18 -5.56
N ALA A 135 5.95 -12.34 -5.76
CA ALA A 135 6.13 -10.89 -5.79
C ALA A 135 6.63 -10.34 -4.44
N ALA A 136 6.14 -10.87 -3.32
CA ALA A 136 6.56 -10.48 -1.98
C ALA A 136 8.01 -10.87 -1.70
N GLU A 137 8.44 -12.07 -2.12
CA GLU A 137 9.84 -12.51 -2.06
C GLU A 137 10.77 -11.60 -2.87
N LEU A 138 10.28 -11.08 -4.00
CA LEU A 138 10.96 -10.06 -4.81
C LEU A 138 10.82 -8.63 -4.27
N GLY A 139 10.20 -8.46 -3.10
CA GLY A 139 10.13 -7.18 -2.37
C GLY A 139 8.90 -6.32 -2.63
N SER A 140 7.87 -6.83 -3.30
CA SER A 140 6.61 -6.10 -3.51
C SER A 140 5.85 -5.90 -2.20
N LEU A 141 5.70 -4.64 -1.78
CA LEU A 141 4.97 -4.27 -0.57
C LEU A 141 3.46 -4.46 -0.72
N ASP A 142 2.92 -4.16 -1.90
CA ASP A 142 1.51 -4.39 -2.23
C ASP A 142 1.20 -5.90 -2.16
N ALA A 143 2.10 -6.76 -2.62
CA ALA A 143 1.90 -8.21 -2.54
C ALA A 143 1.91 -8.72 -1.09
N HIS A 144 2.83 -8.21 -0.25
CA HIS A 144 2.78 -8.46 1.19
C HIS A 144 1.47 -7.97 1.82
N TYR A 145 0.94 -6.84 1.38
CA TYR A 145 -0.36 -6.36 1.88
C TYR A 145 -1.50 -7.30 1.50
N GLN A 146 -1.58 -7.74 0.24
CA GLN A 146 -2.61 -8.66 -0.23
C GLN A 146 -2.53 -10.02 0.46
N LEU A 147 -1.32 -10.60 0.60
CA LEU A 147 -1.14 -11.83 1.39
C LEU A 147 -1.57 -11.64 2.85
N GLY A 148 -1.25 -10.49 3.42
CA GLY A 148 -1.66 -10.14 4.77
C GLY A 148 -3.18 -10.17 4.93
N ASP A 149 -3.90 -9.59 3.97
CA ASP A 149 -5.37 -9.55 3.96
C ASP A 149 -5.99 -10.94 3.73
N SER A 150 -5.50 -11.69 2.74
CA SER A 150 -5.98 -13.04 2.43
C SER A 150 -5.81 -14.00 3.61
N TYR A 151 -4.63 -14.06 4.22
CA TYR A 151 -4.41 -14.94 5.39
C TYR A 151 -5.17 -14.46 6.62
N TYR A 152 -5.32 -13.15 6.82
CA TYR A 152 -6.03 -12.63 7.99
C TYR A 152 -7.55 -12.88 7.93
N THR A 153 -8.14 -12.84 6.73
CA THR A 153 -9.59 -13.02 6.51
C THR A 153 -9.99 -14.43 6.09
N GLY A 154 -9.03 -15.25 5.63
CA GLY A 154 -9.31 -16.55 5.01
C GLY A 154 -9.88 -16.42 3.59
N ASP A 155 -9.72 -15.28 2.91
CA ASP A 155 -10.17 -15.13 1.53
C ASP A 155 -9.16 -15.80 0.57
N GLY A 156 -9.58 -16.94 -0.01
CA GLY A 156 -8.78 -17.69 -0.96
C GLY A 156 -7.79 -18.70 -0.37
N VAL A 157 -7.60 -18.67 0.95
CA VAL A 157 -6.68 -19.53 1.72
C VAL A 157 -7.31 -19.88 3.07
N GLU A 158 -6.79 -20.90 3.75
CA GLU A 158 -7.14 -21.13 5.15
C GLU A 158 -6.76 -19.92 6.00
N GLU A 159 -7.66 -19.49 6.89
CA GLU A 159 -7.41 -18.36 7.78
C GLU A 159 -6.20 -18.66 8.68
N ASP A 160 -5.20 -17.78 8.61
CA ASP A 160 -4.00 -17.79 9.44
C ASP A 160 -3.65 -16.34 9.79
N LYS A 161 -4.33 -15.81 10.81
CA LYS A 161 -4.13 -14.42 11.27
C LYS A 161 -2.68 -14.11 11.64
N PRO A 162 -1.94 -14.96 12.39
CA PRO A 162 -0.52 -14.74 12.65
C PRO A 162 0.32 -14.56 11.37
N ARG A 163 0.08 -15.39 10.35
CA ARG A 163 0.77 -15.26 9.05
C ARG A 163 0.36 -14.00 8.30
N GLY A 164 -0.92 -13.64 8.32
CA GLY A 164 -1.39 -12.38 7.73
C GLY A 164 -0.74 -11.15 8.38
N ILE A 165 -0.74 -11.12 9.71
CA ILE A 165 -0.06 -10.08 10.50
C ILE A 165 1.43 -10.03 10.18
N HIS A 166 2.10 -11.19 10.04
CA HIS A 166 3.51 -11.24 9.68
C HIS A 166 3.79 -10.54 8.34
N HIS A 167 3.01 -10.81 7.29
CA HIS A 167 3.17 -10.13 6.01
C HIS A 167 2.93 -8.61 6.11
N TRP A 168 1.92 -8.18 6.87
CA TRP A 168 1.71 -6.76 7.14
C TRP A 168 2.87 -6.12 7.92
N GLN A 169 3.47 -6.81 8.88
CA GLN A 169 4.67 -6.32 9.59
C GLN A 169 5.84 -6.09 8.64
N GLN A 170 6.11 -7.04 7.72
CA GLN A 170 7.19 -6.90 6.73
C GLN A 170 6.98 -5.66 5.84
N ALA A 171 5.76 -5.46 5.33
CA ALA A 171 5.46 -4.32 4.48
C ALA A 171 5.45 -3.00 5.27
N ALA A 172 4.87 -3.00 6.47
CA ALA A 172 4.79 -1.83 7.33
C ALA A 172 6.19 -1.31 7.69
N MET A 173 7.13 -2.19 8.04
CA MET A 173 8.52 -1.82 8.33
C MET A 173 9.24 -1.13 7.16
N LYS A 174 8.78 -1.37 5.93
CA LYS A 174 9.29 -0.74 4.70
C LYS A 174 8.43 0.46 4.23
N GLY A 175 7.53 0.96 5.09
CA GLY A 175 6.75 2.17 4.82
C GLY A 175 5.40 1.94 4.15
N HIS A 176 4.93 0.69 4.03
CA HIS A 176 3.62 0.44 3.42
C HIS A 176 2.48 0.92 4.33
N VAL A 177 1.78 1.97 3.87
CA VAL A 177 0.87 2.75 4.71
C VAL A 177 -0.38 1.97 5.10
N LEU A 178 -0.92 1.17 4.17
CA LEU A 178 -2.12 0.37 4.43
C LEU A 178 -1.80 -0.80 5.36
N SER A 179 -0.67 -1.47 5.21
CA SER A 179 -0.25 -2.52 6.16
C SER A 179 -0.04 -1.96 7.56
N ARG A 180 0.54 -0.76 7.67
CA ARG A 180 0.68 -0.07 8.96
C ARG A 180 -0.67 0.20 9.61
N HIS A 181 -1.65 0.64 8.81
CA HIS A 181 -3.03 0.84 9.26
C HIS A 181 -3.69 -0.47 9.68
N SER A 182 -3.57 -1.54 8.90
CA SER A 182 -4.13 -2.86 9.23
C SER A 182 -3.63 -3.37 10.57
N LEU A 183 -2.33 -3.21 10.86
CA LEU A 183 -1.78 -3.54 12.18
C LEU A 183 -2.42 -2.70 13.30
N GLY A 184 -2.66 -1.41 13.07
CA GLY A 184 -3.38 -0.57 14.02
C GLY A 184 -4.81 -1.07 14.27
N CYS A 185 -5.52 -1.51 13.22
CA CYS A 185 -6.85 -2.10 13.34
C CYS A 185 -6.84 -3.40 14.14
N VAL A 186 -5.85 -4.28 13.92
CA VAL A 186 -5.67 -5.52 14.71
C VAL A 186 -5.49 -5.20 16.19
N GLU A 187 -4.57 -4.30 16.52
CA GLU A 187 -4.32 -3.91 17.91
C GLU A 187 -5.55 -3.23 18.54
N PHE A 188 -6.29 -2.44 17.76
CA PHE A 188 -7.51 -1.78 18.23
C PHE A 188 -8.59 -2.80 18.59
N VAL A 189 -8.81 -3.80 17.73
CA VAL A 189 -9.79 -4.89 17.96
C VAL A 189 -9.38 -5.72 19.17
N ASN A 190 -8.08 -5.95 19.37
CA ASN A 190 -7.55 -6.67 20.52
C ASN A 190 -7.59 -5.85 21.83
N GLY A 191 -8.00 -4.58 21.80
CA GLY A 191 -8.03 -3.69 22.98
C GLY A 191 -6.66 -3.10 23.35
N ASN A 192 -5.63 -3.32 22.54
CA ASN A 192 -4.27 -2.81 22.73
C ASN A 192 -4.17 -1.36 22.23
N TYR A 193 -4.94 -0.46 22.85
CA TYR A 193 -5.11 0.92 22.35
C TYR A 193 -3.81 1.72 22.29
N VAL A 194 -2.84 1.47 23.17
CA VAL A 194 -1.53 2.14 23.12
C VAL A 194 -0.79 1.78 21.82
N LEU A 195 -0.79 0.50 21.45
CA LEU A 195 -0.14 0.01 20.22
C LEU A 195 -0.91 0.44 18.98
N ALA A 196 -2.25 0.34 19.02
CA ALA A 196 -3.11 0.80 17.94
C ALA A 196 -2.84 2.28 17.63
N LEU A 197 -2.76 3.13 18.66
CA LEU A 197 -2.45 4.55 18.51
C LEU A 197 -1.09 4.77 17.86
N GLN A 198 -0.05 4.03 18.27
CA GLN A 198 1.29 4.14 17.65
C GLN A 198 1.25 3.80 16.15
N HIS A 199 0.60 2.71 15.77
CA HIS A 199 0.42 2.32 14.37
C HIS A 199 -0.34 3.39 13.57
N PHE A 200 -1.46 3.87 14.09
CA PHE A 200 -2.24 4.91 13.43
C PHE A 200 -1.49 6.23 13.33
N MET A 201 -0.70 6.62 14.34
CA MET A 201 0.10 7.85 14.28
C MET A 201 1.12 7.79 13.14
N ILE A 202 1.82 6.67 12.97
CA ILE A 202 2.77 6.48 11.87
C ILE A 202 2.05 6.58 10.52
N SER A 203 0.94 5.85 10.35
CA SER A 203 0.15 5.83 9.12
C SER A 203 -0.48 7.20 8.78
N ALA A 204 -0.97 7.93 9.79
CA ALA A 204 -1.53 9.27 9.63
C ALA A 204 -0.45 10.29 9.22
N LYS A 205 0.75 10.20 9.80
CA LYS A 205 1.92 11.01 9.40
C LYS A 205 2.40 10.73 7.97
N MET A 206 2.01 9.60 7.38
CA MET A 206 2.22 9.30 5.95
C MET A 206 1.06 9.77 5.05
N GLY A 207 0.09 10.50 5.61
CA GLY A 207 -1.03 11.09 4.86
C GLY A 207 -2.23 10.16 4.69
N PHE A 208 -2.40 9.13 5.53
CA PHE A 208 -3.59 8.26 5.47
C PHE A 208 -4.71 8.74 6.38
N GLU A 209 -5.78 9.26 5.76
CA GLU A 209 -6.91 9.89 6.46
C GLU A 209 -7.66 8.93 7.38
N MET A 210 -7.83 7.67 6.98
CA MET A 210 -8.53 6.68 7.81
C MET A 210 -7.84 6.48 9.15
N SER A 211 -6.51 6.42 9.19
CA SER A 211 -5.76 6.34 10.46
C SER A 211 -6.00 7.57 11.34
N LEU A 212 -6.03 8.78 10.75
CA LEU A 212 -6.37 9.99 11.49
C LEU A 212 -7.80 9.93 12.07
N ASN A 213 -8.76 9.39 11.32
CA ASN A 213 -10.13 9.20 11.78
C ASN A 213 -10.20 8.19 12.94
N TYR A 214 -9.43 7.10 12.91
CA TYR A 214 -9.34 6.19 14.05
C TYR A 214 -8.76 6.88 15.29
N ILE A 215 -7.72 7.69 15.15
CA ILE A 215 -7.15 8.47 16.28
C ILE A 215 -8.20 9.44 16.84
N LYS A 216 -9.01 10.08 15.98
CA LYS A 216 -10.11 10.94 16.40
C LYS A 216 -11.15 10.17 17.22
N GLU A 217 -11.53 8.96 16.80
CA GLU A 217 -12.45 8.12 17.55
C GLU A 217 -11.85 7.63 18.88
N MET A 218 -10.55 7.30 18.90
CA MET A 218 -9.83 6.97 20.13
C MET A 218 -9.81 8.14 21.11
N PHE A 219 -9.61 9.37 20.63
CA PHE A 219 -9.68 10.58 21.45
C PHE A 219 -11.07 10.78 22.06
N LYS A 220 -12.14 10.64 21.25
CA LYS A 220 -13.53 10.74 21.75
C LYS A 220 -13.85 9.72 22.84
N LYS A 221 -13.28 8.51 22.74
CA LYS A 221 -13.46 7.42 23.70
C LYS A 221 -12.51 7.48 24.90
N GLY A 222 -11.61 8.46 24.97
CA GLY A 222 -10.63 8.60 26.05
C GLY A 222 -9.41 7.68 25.95
N HIS A 223 -9.22 6.98 24.83
CA HIS A 223 -8.05 6.14 24.57
C HIS A 223 -6.84 6.92 24.01
N ALA A 224 -7.06 8.15 23.57
CA ALA A 224 -5.99 9.06 23.14
C ALA A 224 -6.15 10.42 23.82
N THR A 225 -5.04 11.10 24.09
CA THR A 225 -5.04 12.45 24.66
C THR A 225 -5.27 13.52 23.60
N LYS A 226 -5.66 14.72 24.03
CA LYS A 226 -5.77 15.90 23.15
C LYS A 226 -4.45 16.20 22.44
N ALA A 227 -3.32 16.04 23.14
CA ALA A 227 -1.99 16.27 22.57
C ALA A 227 -1.67 15.28 21.44
N GLN A 228 -1.93 13.98 21.65
CA GLN A 228 -1.71 12.95 20.62
C GLN A 228 -2.59 13.16 19.39
N TYR A 229 -3.86 13.55 19.58
CA TYR A 229 -4.72 13.87 18.45
C TYR A 229 -4.25 15.11 17.68
N ALA A 230 -3.82 16.16 18.38
CA ALA A 230 -3.26 17.35 17.75
C ALA A 230 -1.97 17.04 16.97
N GLU A 231 -1.09 16.19 17.51
CA GLU A 231 0.10 15.72 16.83
C GLU A 231 -0.24 14.96 15.54
N ALA A 232 -1.21 14.05 15.60
CA ALA A 232 -1.65 13.31 14.42
C ALA A 232 -2.24 14.22 13.34
N LEU A 233 -3.02 15.23 13.73
CA LEU A 233 -3.56 16.25 12.81
C LEU A 233 -2.46 17.06 12.13
N LEU A 234 -1.44 17.45 12.88
CA LEU A 234 -0.31 18.21 12.34
C LEU A 234 0.48 17.36 11.34
N GLY A 235 0.88 16.15 11.74
CA GLY A 235 1.64 15.26 10.85
C GLY A 235 0.88 14.87 9.58
N TYR A 236 -0.43 14.64 9.68
CA TYR A 236 -1.27 14.42 8.50
C TYR A 236 -1.29 15.66 7.58
N ARG A 237 -1.44 16.86 8.15
CA ARG A 237 -1.43 18.10 7.38
C ARG A 237 -0.11 18.31 6.65
N ASP A 238 1.00 18.08 7.32
CA ASP A 238 2.34 18.22 6.75
C ASP A 238 2.52 17.26 5.56
N ALA A 239 2.10 16.00 5.71
CA ALA A 239 2.13 15.02 4.61
C ALA A 239 1.26 15.45 3.42
N ILE A 240 0.05 15.98 3.66
CA ILE A 240 -0.82 16.49 2.59
C ILE A 240 -0.18 17.69 1.89
N GLU A 241 0.45 18.60 2.64
CA GLU A 241 1.14 19.75 2.08
C GLU A 241 2.31 19.34 1.17
N GLU A 242 3.13 18.37 1.59
CA GLU A 242 4.22 17.81 0.77
C GLU A 242 3.73 17.18 -0.54
N MET A 243 2.49 16.67 -0.57
CA MET A 243 1.90 16.05 -1.75
C MET A 243 1.18 17.04 -2.67
N LYS A 244 1.05 18.31 -2.30
CA LYS A 244 0.38 19.32 -3.14
C LYS A 244 1.18 19.65 -4.38
N SER A 245 0.46 19.88 -5.47
CA SER A 245 1.04 20.35 -6.72
C SER A 245 0.02 21.16 -7.50
N PRO A 246 0.38 22.33 -8.07
CA PRO A 246 -0.55 23.15 -8.85
C PRO A 246 -1.24 22.37 -9.97
N LYS A 247 -0.50 21.46 -10.62
CA LYS A 247 -1.03 20.60 -11.69
C LYS A 247 -2.00 19.54 -11.18
N ARG A 248 -1.78 19.02 -9.97
CA ARG A 248 -2.70 18.05 -9.34
C ARG A 248 -3.99 18.75 -8.93
N GLU A 249 -3.90 19.97 -8.38
CA GLU A 249 -5.07 20.78 -8.08
C GLU A 249 -5.87 21.17 -9.33
N GLU A 250 -5.18 21.51 -10.41
CA GLU A 250 -5.83 21.72 -11.71
C GLU A 250 -6.53 20.45 -12.21
N ALA A 251 -5.86 19.29 -12.14
CA ALA A 251 -6.46 18.01 -12.51
C ALA A 251 -7.70 17.66 -11.66
N LYS A 252 -7.68 17.95 -10.36
CA LYS A 252 -8.84 17.78 -9.47
C LYS A 252 -10.01 18.67 -9.92
N ARG A 253 -9.77 19.96 -10.18
CA ARG A 253 -10.81 20.91 -10.62
C ARG A 253 -11.47 20.51 -11.94
N LEU A 254 -10.70 19.94 -12.86
CA LEU A 254 -11.19 19.52 -14.17
C LEU A 254 -11.97 18.21 -14.14
N GLY A 255 -11.91 17.46 -13.05
CA GLY A 255 -12.55 16.15 -12.90
C GLY A 255 -11.97 15.06 -13.83
N PRO A 256 -12.49 13.82 -13.71
CA PRO A 256 -12.17 12.75 -14.64
C PRO A 256 -12.73 13.12 -16.02
N ARG A 257 -11.85 13.40 -16.99
CA ARG A 257 -12.27 13.57 -18.39
C ARG A 257 -12.47 12.19 -19.02
N PRO A 258 -13.55 11.98 -19.80
CA PRO A 258 -13.74 10.74 -20.56
C PRO A 258 -12.51 10.47 -21.42
N VAL A 259 -12.13 9.19 -21.50
CA VAL A 259 -11.01 8.69 -22.33
C VAL A 259 -11.39 8.79 -23.80
#